data_AF-A0A956G1J0-F1
#
_entry.id   AF-A0A956G1J0-F1
#
_cell.length_a   1.000
_cell.length_b   1.000
_cell.length_c   1.000
_cell.angle_alpha   90.00
_cell.angle_beta   90.00
_cell.angle_gamma   90.00
#
_symmetry.space_group_name_H-M   'P 1'
#
loop_
_entity.id
_entity.type
_entity.pdbx_description
1 polymer ?
#
loop_
_entity_poly.entity_id
_entity_poly.type
_entity_poly.pdbx_seq_one_letter_code
_entity_poly.pdbx_strand_id
1 'polypeptide(L)'
;MYAQVLALALALSACGDSGGNTTPDGGGKDGTASEAGPKPDGSVSSLTEQQLIDGCIRATACNVRPYPSLSNCVGAYRDLYNDQGIAPIYDAIYTCVNAAQGDCAKIRECFQQRAACTNTYQASCQGSVAYSCDLIDKRIYALDCAIAGLECQVKTDQTFTAVCTRGTCSAGFLNTCEGDIELSCSAGVIETRNCALDGLNCRKGRDTSACSGNSTQRCDPRVQPKCDGPTSIRCINAFVHREDCAAGGGTCQNGTCDVPQPACSVGDNNRCNGEQLEACIDGAWKAYDCKALGLGACTKQAAGWATCSEP
;
A
#
# COMPACT_ATOMS: atom_id res chain seq x y z
N MET A 1 -34.28 41.66 5.24
CA MET A 1 -33.45 42.35 6.27
C MET A 1 -32.06 41.74 6.17
N TYR A 2 -31.19 42.30 5.32
CA TYR A 2 -30.06 43.20 5.68
C TYR A 2 -29.15 42.57 6.76
N ALA A 3 -27.84 42.38 6.62
CA ALA A 3 -26.80 42.81 5.67
C ALA A 3 -25.61 41.82 5.79
N GLN A 4 -24.84 41.47 4.74
CA GLN A 4 -23.51 42.04 4.36
C GLN A 4 -22.69 42.58 5.56
N VAL A 5 -21.39 42.29 5.71
CA VAL A 5 -20.20 42.80 4.99
C VAL A 5 -18.99 42.00 5.55
N LEU A 6 -18.01 41.49 4.79
CA LEU A 6 -16.80 42.20 4.40
C LEU A 6 -16.05 41.46 3.27
N ALA A 7 -15.87 42.17 2.16
CA ALA A 7 -14.78 41.97 1.22
C ALA A 7 -13.53 42.73 1.74
N LEU A 8 -12.33 42.22 1.46
CA LEU A 8 -11.15 43.07 1.38
C LEU A 8 -10.31 42.68 0.15
N ALA A 9 -9.74 43.72 -0.44
CA ALA A 9 -9.35 43.82 -1.83
C ALA A 9 -7.89 43.48 -2.12
N LEU A 10 -7.69 43.18 -3.40
CA LEU A 10 -6.52 43.30 -4.26
C LEU A 10 -5.42 44.29 -3.81
N ALA A 11 -4.18 43.89 -4.06
CA ALA A 11 -3.13 44.79 -4.54
C ALA A 11 -2.38 44.13 -5.70
N LEU A 12 -2.60 44.64 -6.91
CA LEU A 12 -1.63 44.57 -8.00
C LEU A 12 -0.61 45.69 -7.79
N SER A 13 0.67 45.40 -8.02
CA SER A 13 1.64 46.38 -8.49
C SER A 13 2.36 45.81 -9.71
N ALA A 14 2.47 46.66 -10.73
CA ALA A 14 3.00 46.36 -12.04
C ALA A 14 4.40 46.96 -12.23
N CYS A 15 5.12 46.38 -13.21
CA CYS A 15 6.19 46.94 -14.04
C CYS A 15 7.57 47.23 -13.42
N GLY A 16 8.57 46.53 -13.97
CA GLY A 16 9.99 46.88 -13.96
C GLY A 16 10.69 46.08 -15.05
N ASP A 17 10.68 46.63 -16.27
CA ASP A 17 11.26 46.05 -17.48
C ASP A 17 12.68 46.59 -17.72
N SER A 18 13.45 45.85 -18.52
CA SER A 18 14.69 46.24 -19.23
C SER A 18 16.04 46.27 -18.49
N GLY A 19 16.89 45.30 -18.85
CA GLY A 19 18.35 45.35 -18.71
C GLY A 19 19.01 44.13 -19.35
N GLY A 20 19.34 44.22 -20.65
CA GLY A 20 19.86 43.12 -21.46
C GLY A 20 21.37 42.86 -21.37
N ASN A 21 21.81 41.99 -22.30
CA ASN A 21 23.18 41.57 -22.63
C ASN A 21 23.85 40.61 -21.64
N THR A 22 24.49 39.50 -22.02
CA THR A 22 24.98 38.95 -23.29
C THR A 22 25.09 37.42 -23.18
N THR A 23 24.84 36.71 -24.28
CA THR A 23 25.24 35.31 -24.50
C THR A 23 26.76 35.12 -24.31
N PRO A 24 27.18 33.98 -23.77
CA PRO A 24 28.18 33.19 -24.50
C PRO A 24 27.72 31.76 -24.71
N ASP A 25 27.95 31.31 -25.94
CA ASP A 25 27.99 29.91 -26.35
C ASP A 25 28.90 29.09 -25.41
N GLY A 26 28.49 27.86 -25.09
CA GLY A 26 29.43 26.87 -24.57
C GLY A 26 28.80 25.76 -23.74
N GLY A 27 28.74 24.56 -24.33
CA GLY A 27 28.79 23.31 -23.56
C GLY A 27 27.50 22.52 -23.56
N GLY A 28 27.21 21.85 -24.68
CA GLY A 28 26.46 20.60 -24.64
C GLY A 28 27.18 19.64 -23.69
N LYS A 29 26.57 19.37 -22.55
CA LYS A 29 26.94 18.24 -21.70
C LYS A 29 26.01 17.10 -22.06
N ASP A 30 26.59 16.07 -22.64
CA ASP A 30 26.00 14.76 -22.76
C ASP A 30 25.45 14.36 -21.39
N GLY A 31 24.12 14.32 -21.28
CA GLY A 31 23.43 13.71 -20.17
C GLY A 31 23.72 12.23 -20.22
N THR A 32 24.78 11.81 -19.54
CA THR A 32 25.00 10.42 -19.17
C THR A 32 23.75 9.95 -18.46
N ALA A 33 22.97 9.12 -19.15
CA ALA A 33 22.00 8.25 -18.53
C ALA A 33 22.70 7.60 -17.34
N SER A 34 22.22 7.88 -16.14
CA SER A 34 22.65 7.15 -14.96
C SER A 34 22.37 5.69 -15.26
N GLU A 35 23.43 4.93 -15.51
CA GLU A 35 23.37 3.49 -15.71
C GLU A 35 22.67 2.94 -14.47
N ALA A 36 21.42 2.51 -14.66
CA ALA A 36 20.70 1.76 -13.65
C ALA A 36 21.62 0.59 -13.27
N GLY A 37 22.15 0.63 -12.04
CA GLY A 37 23.02 -0.41 -11.53
C GLY A 37 22.40 -1.79 -11.73
N PRO A 38 23.22 -2.86 -11.71
CA PRO A 38 22.73 -4.22 -11.90
C PRO A 38 21.52 -4.48 -11.00
N LYS A 39 20.37 -4.79 -11.64
CA LYS A 39 19.17 -5.24 -10.93
C LYS A 39 19.60 -6.41 -10.04
N PRO A 40 19.43 -6.35 -8.71
CA PRO A 40 19.68 -7.52 -7.88
C PRO A 40 18.87 -8.69 -8.43
N ASP A 41 19.48 -9.88 -8.50
CA ASP A 41 18.87 -11.10 -9.06
C ASP A 41 17.67 -11.62 -8.23
N GLY A 42 17.32 -10.91 -7.16
CA GLY A 42 15.95 -10.40 -6.97
C GLY A 42 14.90 -11.40 -6.52
N SER A 43 15.24 -12.68 -6.34
CA SER A 43 14.34 -13.61 -5.65
C SER A 43 14.49 -13.47 -4.14
N VAL A 44 14.09 -12.30 -3.60
CA VAL A 44 13.71 -12.27 -2.18
C VAL A 44 12.54 -13.25 -2.09
N SER A 45 12.72 -14.36 -1.37
CA SER A 45 11.65 -15.33 -1.16
C SER A 45 10.50 -14.58 -0.50
N SER A 46 9.43 -14.33 -1.24
CA SER A 46 8.22 -13.73 -0.71
C SER A 46 7.77 -14.52 0.51
N LEU A 47 7.40 -13.84 1.60
CA LEU A 47 6.81 -14.50 2.75
C LEU A 47 5.60 -15.33 2.33
N THR A 48 5.51 -16.56 2.85
CA THR A 48 4.25 -17.31 2.76
C THR A 48 3.16 -16.59 3.55
N GLU A 49 1.89 -16.83 3.20
CA GLU A 49 0.75 -16.25 3.93
C GLU A 49 0.84 -16.55 5.44
N GLN A 50 1.23 -17.77 5.82
CA GLN A 50 1.38 -18.15 7.23
C GLN A 50 2.49 -17.35 7.91
N GLN A 51 3.65 -17.17 7.28
CA GLN A 51 4.73 -16.38 7.87
C GLN A 51 4.33 -14.92 8.08
N LEU A 52 3.58 -14.35 7.14
CA LEU A 52 3.02 -13.01 7.30
C LEU A 52 2.06 -12.95 8.48
N ILE A 53 1.11 -13.90 8.57
CA ILE A 53 0.14 -13.95 9.67
C ILE A 53 0.85 -14.09 11.02
N ASP A 54 1.83 -14.98 11.13
CA ASP A 54 2.63 -15.16 12.35
C ASP A 54 3.32 -13.84 12.74
N GLY A 55 3.90 -13.15 11.76
CA GLY A 55 4.52 -11.84 11.95
C GLY A 55 3.54 -10.77 12.43
N CYS A 56 2.33 -10.72 11.85
CA CYS A 56 1.24 -9.83 12.27
C CYS A 56 0.81 -10.09 13.72
N ILE A 57 0.66 -11.37 14.11
CA ILE A 57 0.29 -11.75 15.48
C ILE A 57 1.36 -11.30 16.47
N ARG A 58 2.64 -11.57 16.17
CA ARG A 58 3.78 -11.14 17.01
C ARG A 58 3.84 -9.62 17.15
N ALA A 59 3.72 -8.88 16.05
CA ALA A 59 3.74 -7.43 16.06
C ALA A 59 2.59 -6.82 16.86
N THR A 60 1.40 -7.43 16.78
CA THR A 60 0.21 -7.03 17.57
C THR A 60 0.40 -7.31 19.04
N ALA A 61 0.88 -8.51 19.40
CA ALA A 61 1.11 -8.93 20.79
C ALA A 61 2.13 -8.03 21.51
N CYS A 62 3.16 -7.59 20.79
CA CYS A 62 4.19 -6.70 21.32
C CYS A 62 3.79 -5.21 21.31
N ASN A 63 2.54 -4.91 20.93
CA ASN A 63 1.99 -3.56 20.81
C ASN A 63 2.88 -2.64 19.95
N VAL A 64 3.46 -3.20 18.88
CA VAL A 64 4.15 -2.40 17.87
C VAL A 64 3.10 -1.84 16.93
N ARG A 65 2.35 -2.72 16.26
CA ARG A 65 1.29 -2.33 15.35
C ARG A 65 0.01 -3.09 15.73
N PRO A 66 -0.85 -2.51 16.60
CA PRO A 66 -2.02 -3.22 17.07
C PRO A 66 -3.07 -3.31 15.96
N TYR A 67 -3.37 -4.53 15.51
CA TYR A 67 -4.43 -4.79 14.54
C TYR A 67 -5.63 -5.41 15.25
N PRO A 68 -6.77 -4.69 15.36
CA PRO A 68 -8.01 -5.27 15.89
C PRO A 68 -8.50 -6.49 15.10
N SER A 69 -8.14 -6.55 13.82
CA SER A 69 -8.42 -7.66 12.90
C SER A 69 -7.15 -8.02 12.13
N LEU A 70 -6.72 -9.29 12.18
CA LEU A 70 -5.54 -9.74 11.43
C LEU A 70 -5.74 -9.64 9.92
N SER A 71 -6.98 -9.70 9.41
CA SER A 71 -7.24 -9.46 7.99
C SER A 71 -6.85 -8.05 7.57
N ASN A 72 -6.87 -7.07 8.47
CA ASN A 72 -6.39 -5.72 8.15
C ASN A 72 -4.86 -5.68 8.07
N CYS A 73 -4.15 -6.50 8.85
CA CYS A 73 -2.70 -6.63 8.71
C CYS A 73 -2.34 -7.31 7.39
N VAL A 74 -2.98 -8.44 7.08
CA VAL A 74 -2.74 -9.19 5.84
C VAL A 74 -3.24 -8.40 4.62
N GLY A 75 -4.38 -7.73 4.74
CA GLY A 75 -4.95 -6.87 3.71
C GLY A 75 -4.08 -5.65 3.48
N ALA A 76 -3.70 -4.90 4.51
CA ALA A 76 -2.73 -3.80 4.36
C ALA A 76 -1.37 -4.29 3.84
N TYR A 77 -0.98 -5.52 4.17
CA TYR A 77 0.15 -6.17 3.52
C TYR A 77 -0.10 -6.35 2.02
N ARG A 78 -1.18 -7.01 1.63
CA ARG A 78 -1.48 -7.19 0.19
C ARG A 78 -1.62 -5.82 -0.49
N ASP A 79 -2.54 -4.98 -0.06
CA ASP A 79 -2.86 -3.68 -0.68
C ASP A 79 -1.64 -2.73 -0.76
N LEU A 80 -0.88 -2.54 0.33
CA LEU A 80 0.27 -1.64 0.27
C LEU A 80 1.43 -2.27 -0.52
N TYR A 81 1.60 -3.61 -0.52
CA TYR A 81 2.85 -4.25 -0.93
C TYR A 81 2.81 -4.76 -2.36
N ASN A 82 1.65 -5.26 -2.76
CA ASN A 82 1.40 -5.75 -4.10
C ASN A 82 1.15 -4.57 -5.05
N ASP A 83 0.41 -3.56 -4.59
CA ASP A 83 0.10 -2.44 -5.47
C ASP A 83 1.29 -1.48 -5.56
N GLN A 84 1.93 -1.10 -4.45
CA GLN A 84 2.93 -0.02 -4.46
C GLN A 84 4.39 -0.47 -4.68
N GLY A 85 4.64 -1.76 -4.90
CA GLY A 85 5.98 -2.29 -5.18
C GLY A 85 6.95 -2.23 -3.98
N ILE A 86 6.42 -2.04 -2.77
CA ILE A 86 7.19 -1.95 -1.51
C ILE A 86 7.32 -3.30 -0.79
N ALA A 87 6.88 -4.41 -1.41
CA ALA A 87 6.92 -5.75 -0.82
C ALA A 87 8.27 -6.12 -0.16
N PRO A 88 9.43 -5.87 -0.80
CA PRO A 88 10.72 -6.22 -0.20
C PRO A 88 10.98 -5.57 1.17
N ILE A 89 10.42 -4.37 1.42
CA ILE A 89 10.65 -3.63 2.67
C ILE A 89 10.06 -4.38 3.85
N TYR A 90 8.77 -4.76 3.79
CA TYR A 90 8.21 -5.51 4.92
C TYR A 90 8.28 -7.03 4.82
N ASP A 91 8.64 -7.62 3.67
CA ASP A 91 9.22 -8.97 3.68
C ASP A 91 10.43 -8.98 4.64
N ALA A 92 11.33 -7.99 4.55
CA ALA A 92 12.48 -7.88 5.45
C ALA A 92 12.05 -7.63 6.91
N ILE A 93 11.10 -6.71 7.16
CA ILE A 93 10.59 -6.44 8.52
C ILE A 93 9.97 -7.69 9.13
N TYR A 94 9.03 -8.36 8.45
CA TYR A 94 8.36 -9.53 9.03
C TYR A 94 9.26 -10.77 9.07
N THR A 95 10.25 -10.89 8.20
CA THR A 95 11.35 -11.86 8.37
C THR A 95 12.08 -11.62 9.69
N CYS A 96 12.43 -10.36 10.00
CA CYS A 96 13.03 -9.99 11.27
C CYS A 96 12.10 -10.28 12.46
N VAL A 97 10.82 -9.93 12.36
CA VAL A 97 9.81 -10.18 13.43
C VAL A 97 9.66 -11.67 13.71
N ASN A 98 9.57 -12.48 12.67
CA ASN A 98 9.47 -13.94 12.82
C ASN A 98 10.74 -14.54 13.43
N ALA A 99 11.91 -14.03 13.07
CA ALA A 99 13.18 -14.44 13.66
C ALA A 99 13.31 -14.03 15.14
N ALA A 100 12.76 -12.88 15.52
CA ALA A 100 12.72 -12.39 16.90
C ALA A 100 11.80 -13.22 17.81
N GLN A 101 10.92 -14.02 17.22
CA GLN A 101 9.96 -14.85 17.92
C GLN A 101 9.05 -14.05 18.87
N GLY A 102 9.09 -14.31 20.18
CA GLY A 102 8.32 -13.58 21.21
C GLY A 102 9.09 -12.42 21.86
N ASP A 103 10.32 -12.14 21.41
CA ASP A 103 11.15 -11.07 21.97
C ASP A 103 10.64 -9.70 21.50
N CYS A 104 9.75 -9.11 22.29
CA CYS A 104 9.12 -7.84 21.94
C CYS A 104 10.08 -6.66 21.88
N ALA A 105 11.25 -6.72 22.53
CA ALA A 105 12.27 -5.69 22.35
C ALA A 105 12.84 -5.75 20.93
N LYS A 106 13.23 -6.94 20.45
CA LYS A 106 13.70 -7.13 19.08
C LYS A 106 12.64 -6.88 18.02
N ILE A 107 11.38 -7.26 18.27
CA ILE A 107 10.28 -6.97 17.34
C ILE A 107 10.13 -5.45 17.16
N ARG A 108 10.22 -4.66 18.23
CA ARG A 108 10.21 -3.19 18.13
C ARG A 108 11.39 -2.65 17.33
N GLU A 109 12.58 -3.25 17.48
CA GLU A 109 13.76 -2.94 16.67
C GLU A 109 13.56 -3.25 15.18
N CYS A 110 12.89 -4.35 14.82
CA CYS A 110 12.61 -4.73 13.43
C CYS A 110 11.78 -3.66 12.68
N PHE A 111 10.82 -3.03 13.36
CA PHE A 111 10.04 -1.92 12.81
C PHE A 111 10.77 -0.57 12.89
N GLN A 112 12.00 -0.57 13.40
CA GLN A 112 12.76 0.63 13.73
C GLN A 112 11.92 1.64 14.53
N GLN A 113 11.07 1.14 15.45
CA GLN A 113 10.13 1.97 16.19
C GLN A 113 10.91 2.98 17.03
N ARG A 114 10.71 4.27 16.78
CA ARG A 114 11.46 5.35 17.46
C ARG A 114 10.64 6.03 18.56
N ALA A 115 11.01 7.28 18.83
CA ALA A 115 10.37 8.15 19.81
C ALA A 115 8.86 8.29 19.56
N ALA A 116 8.14 8.65 20.62
CA ALA A 116 6.76 9.08 20.49
C ALA A 116 6.65 10.31 19.59
N CYS A 117 5.56 10.38 18.83
CA CYS A 117 5.22 11.52 18.01
C CYS A 117 3.85 12.08 18.38
N THR A 118 3.59 13.30 17.92
CA THR A 118 2.31 13.98 18.03
C THR A 118 1.74 14.17 16.62
N ASN A 119 0.50 14.63 16.55
CA ASN A 119 -0.13 15.08 15.30
C ASN A 119 0.58 16.28 14.64
N THR A 120 1.56 16.90 15.31
CA THR A 120 2.39 17.98 14.76
C THR A 120 3.72 17.47 14.21
N TYR A 121 3.97 16.16 14.24
CA TYR A 121 5.17 15.58 13.66
C TYR A 121 5.13 15.75 12.14
N GLN A 122 6.20 16.34 11.59
CA GLN A 122 6.38 16.47 10.15
C GLN A 122 7.14 15.24 9.66
N ALA A 123 6.53 14.48 8.75
CA ALA A 123 7.23 13.35 8.14
C ALA A 123 8.44 13.86 7.35
N SER A 124 9.47 13.04 7.28
CA SER A 124 10.75 13.45 6.68
C SER A 124 11.47 12.29 6.02
N CYS A 125 12.36 12.64 5.10
CA CYS A 125 13.31 11.70 4.50
C CYS A 125 14.71 12.01 5.03
N GLN A 126 15.43 10.98 5.48
CA GLN A 126 16.88 11.08 5.73
C GLN A 126 17.58 10.04 4.85
N GLY A 127 18.13 10.47 3.72
CA GLY A 127 18.62 9.56 2.69
C GLY A 127 17.47 8.72 2.12
N SER A 128 17.63 7.39 2.10
CA SER A 128 16.60 6.45 1.65
C SER A 128 15.54 6.14 2.72
N VAL A 129 15.66 6.66 3.94
CA VAL A 129 14.78 6.27 5.05
C VAL A 129 13.63 7.26 5.21
N ALA A 130 12.40 6.75 5.07
CA ALA A 130 11.15 7.46 5.31
C ALA A 130 10.75 7.40 6.77
N TYR A 131 10.55 8.57 7.39
CA TYR A 131 10.08 8.71 8.76
C TYR A 131 8.67 9.26 8.80
N SER A 132 7.74 8.47 9.32
CA SER A 132 6.32 8.82 9.41
C SER A 132 5.79 8.52 10.81
N CYS A 133 4.92 9.39 11.32
CA CYS A 133 4.21 9.17 12.57
C CYS A 133 2.96 8.34 12.31
N ASP A 134 2.84 7.17 12.94
CA ASP A 134 1.58 6.46 12.98
C ASP A 134 0.69 7.13 14.04
N LEU A 135 -0.41 7.72 13.60
CA LEU A 135 -1.29 8.50 14.49
C LEU A 135 -2.10 7.61 15.44
N ILE A 136 -2.16 6.30 15.19
CA ILE A 136 -2.85 5.33 16.05
C ILE A 136 -1.96 4.98 17.24
N ASP A 137 -0.70 4.63 17.01
CA ASP A 137 0.22 4.24 18.08
C ASP A 137 1.04 5.42 18.66
N LYS A 138 1.01 6.57 17.98
CA LYS A 138 1.78 7.79 18.27
C LYS A 138 3.28 7.55 18.32
N ARG A 139 3.82 6.78 17.38
CA ARG A 139 5.25 6.50 17.23
C ARG A 139 5.74 6.79 15.82
N ILE A 140 7.01 7.13 15.75
CA ILE A 140 7.72 7.31 14.49
C ILE A 140 8.19 5.95 14.00
N TYR A 141 7.80 5.61 12.78
CA TYR A 141 8.30 4.47 12.03
C TYR A 141 9.32 4.90 11.01
N ALA A 142 10.30 4.04 10.77
CA ALA A 142 11.32 4.25 9.75
C ALA A 142 11.23 3.12 8.71
N LEU A 143 11.13 3.48 7.45
CA LEU A 143 11.13 2.53 6.32
C LEU A 143 12.31 2.83 5.41
N ASP A 144 13.21 1.88 5.25
CA ASP A 144 14.34 2.03 4.32
C ASP A 144 13.91 1.68 2.90
N CYS A 145 13.67 2.71 2.10
CA CYS A 145 13.18 2.57 0.73
C CYS A 145 14.21 1.90 -0.19
N ALA A 146 15.50 1.94 0.17
CA ALA A 146 16.57 1.32 -0.63
C ALA A 146 16.41 -0.20 -0.70
N ILE A 147 15.79 -0.83 0.31
CA ILE A 147 15.54 -2.29 0.32
C ILE A 147 14.67 -2.71 -0.88
N ALA A 148 13.72 -1.87 -1.30
CA ALA A 148 12.89 -2.11 -2.49
C ALA A 148 13.41 -1.42 -3.76
N GLY A 149 14.61 -0.82 -3.73
CA GLY A 149 15.11 0.00 -4.84
C GLY A 149 14.22 1.21 -5.13
N LEU A 150 13.65 1.80 -4.07
CA LEU A 150 12.79 2.98 -4.12
C LEU A 150 13.47 4.19 -3.47
N GLU A 151 12.92 5.37 -3.72
CA GLU A 151 13.35 6.63 -3.14
C GLU A 151 12.41 7.04 -2.01
N CYS A 152 12.96 7.66 -0.96
CA CYS A 152 12.14 8.34 0.02
C CYS A 152 11.73 9.71 -0.53
N GLN A 153 10.43 9.99 -0.52
CA GLN A 153 9.88 11.31 -0.84
C GLN A 153 8.83 11.72 0.18
N VAL A 154 8.65 13.04 0.36
CA VAL A 154 7.56 13.58 1.19
C VAL A 154 6.45 14.05 0.26
N LYS A 155 5.24 13.52 0.43
CA LYS A 155 4.05 13.95 -0.31
C LYS A 155 3.83 15.45 -0.12
N THR A 156 3.46 16.14 -1.20
CA THR A 156 3.17 17.59 -1.21
C THR A 156 1.72 17.91 -0.84
N ASP A 157 0.96 16.90 -0.41
CA ASP A 157 -0.39 17.09 0.13
C ASP A 157 -0.37 17.64 1.56
N GLN A 158 -1.55 17.90 2.11
CA GLN A 158 -1.71 18.45 3.46
C GLN A 158 -1.24 17.50 4.58
N THR A 159 -1.01 16.22 4.26
CA THR A 159 -0.58 15.23 5.25
C THR A 159 0.93 15.22 5.42
N PHE A 160 1.68 15.74 4.43
CA PHE A 160 3.15 15.74 4.41
C PHE A 160 3.73 14.37 4.79
N THR A 161 3.18 13.28 4.23
CA THR A 161 3.59 11.91 4.58
C THR A 161 4.88 11.53 3.85
N ALA A 162 5.86 10.95 4.56
CA ALA A 162 7.07 10.38 3.95
C ALA A 162 6.76 8.97 3.46
N VAL A 163 7.04 8.71 2.19
CA VAL A 163 6.70 7.47 1.49
C VAL A 163 7.88 6.95 0.67
N CYS A 164 7.92 5.64 0.48
CA CYS A 164 8.81 4.99 -0.47
C CYS A 164 8.14 4.94 -1.85
N THR A 165 8.76 5.54 -2.86
CA THR A 165 8.18 5.76 -4.19
C THR A 165 9.24 5.59 -5.28
N ARG A 166 8.82 5.50 -6.55
CA ARG A 166 9.72 5.51 -7.72
C ARG A 166 10.34 6.88 -8.01
N GLY A 167 9.91 7.94 -7.34
CA GLY A 167 10.45 9.28 -7.50
C GLY A 167 9.39 10.37 -7.34
N THR A 168 9.72 11.57 -7.81
CA THR A 168 8.80 12.72 -7.81
C THR A 168 8.11 12.89 -9.17
N CYS A 169 6.96 13.56 -9.17
CA CYS A 169 6.23 13.91 -10.38
C CYS A 169 5.70 15.34 -10.30
N SER A 170 5.42 15.93 -11.46
CA SER A 170 4.89 17.29 -11.59
C SER A 170 3.45 17.29 -12.12
N ALA A 171 2.81 18.46 -12.05
CA ALA A 171 1.52 18.68 -12.71
C ALA A 171 1.64 18.37 -14.22
N GLY A 172 0.80 17.48 -14.72
CA GLY A 172 0.84 17.02 -16.11
C GLY A 172 1.57 15.71 -16.33
N PHE A 173 2.09 15.06 -15.28
CA PHE A 173 2.53 13.67 -15.37
C PHE A 173 1.38 12.79 -15.88
N LEU A 174 1.61 12.10 -16.99
CA LEU A 174 0.66 11.14 -17.57
C LEU A 174 0.98 9.75 -17.03
N ASN A 175 -0.04 9.00 -16.60
CA ASN A 175 0.19 7.64 -16.12
C ASN A 175 0.84 6.80 -17.23
N THR A 176 1.81 5.99 -16.86
CA THR A 176 2.55 5.10 -17.76
C THR A 176 2.42 3.65 -17.31
N CYS A 177 2.73 2.71 -18.21
CA CYS A 177 2.86 1.29 -17.88
C CYS A 177 4.32 0.86 -18.02
N GLU A 178 4.81 0.16 -17.00
CA GLU A 178 6.07 -0.59 -17.03
C GLU A 178 5.74 -2.08 -16.86
N GLY A 179 5.55 -2.79 -17.98
CA GLY A 179 4.98 -4.14 -17.94
C GLY A 179 3.54 -4.09 -17.41
N ASP A 180 3.26 -4.85 -16.34
CA ASP A 180 1.97 -4.85 -15.64
C ASP A 180 1.88 -3.83 -14.50
N ILE A 181 2.88 -2.97 -14.34
CA ILE A 181 2.88 -1.91 -13.32
C ILE A 181 2.35 -0.61 -13.92
N GLU A 182 1.25 -0.10 -13.41
CA GLU A 182 0.79 1.27 -13.63
C GLU A 182 1.60 2.22 -12.74
N LEU A 183 2.14 3.28 -13.34
CA LEU A 183 2.75 4.41 -12.63
C LEU A 183 1.80 5.59 -12.72
N SER A 184 1.49 6.20 -11.57
CA SER A 184 0.60 7.37 -11.50
C SER A 184 1.20 8.46 -10.60
N CYS A 185 0.78 9.70 -10.81
CA CYS A 185 1.23 10.83 -10.01
C CYS A 185 0.17 11.21 -8.97
N SER A 186 0.56 11.15 -7.70
CA SER A 186 -0.31 11.51 -6.58
C SER A 186 0.49 12.33 -5.57
N ALA A 187 0.00 13.51 -5.21
CA ALA A 187 0.66 14.40 -4.24
C ALA A 187 2.16 14.66 -4.53
N GLY A 188 2.55 14.77 -5.80
CA GLY A 188 3.93 15.07 -6.22
C GLY A 188 4.89 13.87 -6.17
N VAL A 189 4.40 12.65 -5.93
CA VAL A 189 5.20 11.41 -5.95
C VAL A 189 4.64 10.38 -6.93
N ILE A 190 5.50 9.48 -7.43
CA ILE A 190 5.12 8.42 -8.36
C ILE A 190 4.62 7.20 -7.59
N GLU A 191 3.31 7.02 -7.53
CA GLU A 191 2.69 5.81 -6.99
C GLU A 191 2.70 4.70 -8.03
N THR A 192 2.80 3.46 -7.56
CA THR A 192 2.74 2.28 -8.43
C THR A 192 1.50 1.45 -8.10
N ARG A 193 0.99 0.73 -9.10
CA ARG A 193 -0.07 -0.28 -8.96
C ARG A 193 0.25 -1.47 -9.85
N ASN A 194 0.37 -2.67 -9.29
CA ASN A 194 0.55 -3.88 -10.07
C ASN A 194 -0.79 -4.46 -10.54
N CYS A 195 -1.12 -4.23 -11.81
CA CYS A 195 -2.40 -4.63 -12.37
C CYS A 195 -2.60 -6.15 -12.36
N ALA A 196 -1.53 -6.95 -12.46
CA ALA A 196 -1.64 -8.40 -12.53
C ALA A 196 -2.22 -9.02 -11.24
N LEU A 197 -2.07 -8.33 -10.10
CA LEU A 197 -2.54 -8.82 -8.80
C LEU A 197 -4.07 -8.72 -8.66
N ASP A 198 -4.68 -7.82 -9.44
CA ASP A 198 -6.13 -7.73 -9.62
C ASP A 198 -6.64 -8.57 -10.81
N GLY A 199 -5.78 -9.38 -11.44
CA GLY A 199 -6.09 -10.07 -12.69
C GLY A 199 -6.37 -9.09 -13.85
N LEU A 200 -5.74 -7.92 -13.83
CA LEU A 200 -5.81 -6.85 -14.84
C LEU A 200 -4.50 -6.77 -15.63
N ASN A 201 -4.52 -6.03 -16.73
CA ASN A 201 -3.32 -5.71 -17.50
C ASN A 201 -3.09 -4.20 -17.46
N CYS A 202 -1.85 -3.76 -17.28
CA CYS A 202 -1.55 -2.35 -17.49
C CYS A 202 -1.60 -2.06 -18.99
N ARG A 203 -2.47 -1.13 -19.40
CA ARG A 203 -2.61 -0.75 -20.82
C ARG A 203 -2.32 0.72 -21.02
N LYS A 204 -1.50 1.03 -22.02
CA LYS A 204 -1.29 2.39 -22.51
C LYS A 204 -2.51 2.84 -23.30
N GLY A 205 -3.26 3.80 -22.75
CA GLY A 205 -4.36 4.48 -23.45
C GLY A 205 -3.85 5.63 -24.33
N ARG A 206 -4.81 6.33 -24.97
CA ARG A 206 -4.49 7.53 -25.77
C ARG A 206 -4.04 8.69 -24.87
N ASP A 207 -4.77 8.88 -23.77
CA ASP A 207 -4.63 10.04 -22.89
C ASP A 207 -3.96 9.67 -21.57
N THR A 208 -4.13 8.44 -21.10
CA THR A 208 -3.52 7.94 -19.86
C THR A 208 -3.34 6.42 -19.91
N SER A 209 -2.38 5.88 -19.17
CA SER A 209 -2.24 4.44 -18.95
C SER A 209 -2.99 4.03 -17.67
N ALA A 210 -3.57 2.83 -17.65
CA ALA A 210 -4.30 2.36 -16.46
C ALA A 210 -4.39 0.83 -16.40
N CYS A 211 -4.54 0.28 -15.20
CA CYS A 211 -4.95 -1.10 -15.01
C CYS A 211 -6.32 -1.36 -15.64
N SER A 212 -6.37 -2.21 -16.65
CA SER A 212 -7.53 -2.41 -17.51
C SER A 212 -7.88 -3.89 -17.62
N GLY A 213 -9.06 -4.19 -18.16
CA GLY A 213 -9.49 -5.57 -18.37
C GLY A 213 -8.43 -6.45 -19.05
N ASN A 214 -8.38 -7.72 -18.63
CA ASN A 214 -7.37 -8.69 -19.06
C ASN A 214 -7.52 -9.16 -20.51
N SER A 215 -8.61 -8.79 -21.21
CA SER A 215 -8.80 -9.07 -22.63
C SER A 215 -8.35 -7.93 -23.54
N THR A 216 -7.94 -8.25 -24.76
CA THR A 216 -7.68 -7.26 -25.83
C THR A 216 -8.95 -6.65 -26.41
N GLN A 217 -10.11 -7.27 -26.13
CA GLN A 217 -11.40 -6.79 -26.59
C GLN A 217 -11.79 -5.49 -25.86
N ARG A 218 -12.03 -4.42 -26.63
CA ARG A 218 -12.66 -3.21 -26.10
C ARG A 218 -14.11 -3.49 -25.71
N CYS A 219 -14.56 -2.87 -24.64
CA CYS A 219 -15.95 -2.95 -24.25
C CYS A 219 -16.83 -2.28 -25.31
N ASP A 220 -17.94 -2.93 -25.64
CA ASP A 220 -19.09 -2.22 -26.19
C ASP A 220 -19.81 -1.58 -25.00
N PRO A 221 -20.05 -0.26 -25.00
CA PRO A 221 -20.73 0.43 -23.89
C PRO A 221 -22.15 -0.10 -23.61
N ARG A 222 -22.72 -0.91 -24.51
CA ARG A 222 -24.00 -1.60 -24.34
C ARG A 222 -23.88 -2.95 -23.64
N VAL A 223 -22.67 -3.50 -23.51
CA VAL A 223 -22.45 -4.79 -22.84
C VAL A 223 -22.48 -4.54 -21.34
N GLN A 224 -23.63 -4.88 -20.74
CA GLN A 224 -23.78 -4.99 -19.29
C GLN A 224 -22.90 -6.15 -18.76
N PRO A 225 -22.48 -6.10 -17.49
CA PRO A 225 -21.88 -7.25 -16.83
C PRO A 225 -22.74 -8.50 -17.06
N LYS A 226 -22.11 -9.61 -17.47
CA LYS A 226 -22.81 -10.87 -17.76
C LYS A 226 -22.00 -12.08 -17.38
N CYS A 227 -22.67 -13.21 -17.26
CA CYS A 227 -22.05 -14.52 -17.04
C CYS A 227 -21.98 -15.31 -18.33
N ASP A 228 -20.85 -15.99 -18.53
CA ASP A 228 -20.61 -16.98 -19.58
C ASP A 228 -20.17 -18.27 -18.90
N GLY A 229 -21.14 -19.10 -18.50
CA GLY A 229 -20.90 -20.21 -17.59
C GLY A 229 -20.37 -19.73 -16.23
N PRO A 230 -19.24 -20.28 -15.72
CA PRO A 230 -18.65 -19.84 -14.46
C PRO A 230 -17.88 -18.51 -14.58
N THR A 231 -17.75 -17.95 -15.78
CA THR A 231 -16.93 -16.76 -16.01
C THR A 231 -17.74 -15.47 -15.90
N SER A 232 -17.34 -14.56 -15.01
CA SER A 232 -17.78 -13.16 -14.99
C SER A 232 -17.13 -12.39 -16.15
N ILE A 233 -17.95 -11.65 -16.89
CA ILE A 233 -17.51 -10.75 -17.96
C ILE A 233 -17.99 -9.35 -17.62
N ARG A 234 -17.05 -8.43 -17.39
CA ARG A 234 -17.32 -7.02 -17.09
C ARG A 234 -16.38 -6.08 -17.84
N CYS A 235 -16.64 -4.78 -17.77
CA CYS A 235 -15.78 -3.76 -18.37
C CYS A 235 -14.93 -3.06 -17.30
N ILE A 236 -13.61 -3.02 -17.49
CA ILE A 236 -12.68 -2.27 -16.63
C ILE A 236 -11.79 -1.41 -17.54
N ASN A 237 -11.86 -0.09 -17.36
CA ASN A 237 -11.11 0.90 -18.15
C ASN A 237 -11.18 0.66 -19.66
N ALA A 238 -12.40 0.50 -20.18
CA ALA A 238 -12.74 0.27 -21.59
C ALA A 238 -12.30 -1.08 -22.20
N PHE A 239 -11.76 -2.00 -21.41
CA PHE A 239 -11.43 -3.36 -21.86
C PHE A 239 -12.22 -4.41 -21.10
N VAL A 240 -12.56 -5.49 -21.79
CA VAL A 240 -13.26 -6.63 -21.20
C VAL A 240 -12.34 -7.30 -20.18
N HIS A 241 -12.88 -7.52 -18.99
CA HIS A 241 -12.28 -8.34 -17.94
C HIS A 241 -13.08 -9.64 -17.81
N ARG A 242 -12.36 -10.76 -17.79
CA ARG A 242 -12.91 -12.10 -17.61
C ARG A 242 -12.33 -12.71 -16.35
N GLU A 243 -13.19 -13.18 -15.47
CA GLU A 243 -12.81 -13.79 -14.20
C GLU A 243 -13.53 -15.13 -14.05
N ASP A 244 -12.77 -16.21 -13.81
CA ASP A 244 -13.36 -17.52 -13.53
C ASP A 244 -13.80 -17.58 -12.06
N CYS A 245 -15.10 -17.45 -11.83
CA CYS A 245 -15.65 -17.44 -10.48
C CYS A 245 -15.44 -18.79 -9.77
N ALA A 246 -15.36 -19.89 -10.52
CA ALA A 246 -15.15 -21.21 -9.93
C ALA A 246 -13.73 -21.34 -9.33
N ALA A 247 -12.73 -20.68 -9.92
CA ALA A 247 -11.37 -20.62 -9.37
C ALA A 247 -11.34 -19.94 -7.99
N GLY A 248 -12.24 -18.98 -7.75
CA GLY A 248 -12.45 -18.33 -6.45
C GLY A 248 -13.46 -19.05 -5.54
N GLY A 249 -13.93 -20.25 -5.89
CA GLY A 249 -14.94 -20.98 -5.13
C GLY A 249 -16.35 -20.39 -5.18
N GLY A 250 -16.62 -19.48 -6.13
CA GLY A 250 -17.89 -18.82 -6.32
C GLY A 250 -18.66 -19.30 -7.56
N THR A 251 -19.79 -18.65 -7.79
CA THR A 251 -20.62 -18.80 -8.99
C THR A 251 -20.79 -17.45 -9.66
N CYS A 252 -20.85 -17.40 -10.99
CA CYS A 252 -21.16 -16.14 -11.65
C CYS A 252 -22.65 -15.83 -11.54
N GLN A 253 -22.99 -14.66 -11.01
CA GLN A 253 -24.35 -14.13 -10.98
C GLN A 253 -24.37 -12.67 -11.45
N ASN A 254 -25.22 -12.36 -12.44
CA ASN A 254 -25.38 -11.02 -13.01
C ASN A 254 -24.05 -10.34 -13.43
N GLY A 255 -23.08 -11.14 -13.89
CA GLY A 255 -21.78 -10.64 -14.31
C GLY A 255 -20.77 -10.36 -13.19
N THR A 256 -21.07 -10.78 -11.97
CA THR A 256 -20.16 -10.70 -10.82
C THR A 256 -19.92 -12.10 -10.26
N CYS A 257 -18.74 -12.35 -9.72
CA CYS A 257 -18.49 -13.58 -8.97
C CYS A 257 -19.15 -13.49 -7.59
N ASP A 258 -20.22 -14.24 -7.41
CA ASP A 258 -20.90 -14.44 -6.14
C ASP A 258 -20.23 -15.61 -5.40
N VAL A 259 -19.47 -15.28 -4.37
CA VAL A 259 -18.82 -16.25 -3.50
C VAL A 259 -19.76 -16.50 -2.33
N PRO A 260 -20.00 -17.76 -1.90
CA PRO A 260 -20.83 -18.05 -0.75
C PRO A 260 -20.46 -17.16 0.44
N GLN A 261 -21.48 -16.65 1.14
CA GLN A 261 -21.26 -15.76 2.28
C GLN A 261 -20.26 -16.40 3.24
N PRO A 262 -19.15 -15.70 3.52
CA PRO A 262 -18.10 -16.27 4.34
C PRO A 262 -18.59 -16.46 5.79
N ALA A 263 -17.93 -17.35 6.54
CA ALA A 263 -18.24 -17.58 7.95
C ALA A 263 -17.95 -16.34 8.84
N CYS A 264 -17.20 -15.38 8.29
CA CYS A 264 -16.85 -14.10 8.90
C CYS A 264 -16.52 -13.07 7.81
N SER A 265 -16.57 -11.79 8.15
CA SER A 265 -16.21 -10.70 7.23
C SER A 265 -14.78 -10.21 7.45
N VAL A 266 -14.11 -9.80 6.37
CA VAL A 266 -12.83 -9.06 6.47
C VAL A 266 -13.05 -7.82 7.33
N GLY A 267 -12.18 -7.63 8.33
CA GLY A 267 -12.28 -6.57 9.33
C GLY A 267 -12.99 -6.98 10.61
N ASP A 268 -13.60 -8.17 10.67
CA ASP A 268 -14.12 -8.72 11.92
C ASP A 268 -13.00 -8.80 12.96
N ASN A 269 -13.31 -8.35 14.18
CA ASN A 269 -12.36 -8.34 15.27
C ASN A 269 -11.88 -9.75 15.60
N ASN A 270 -10.60 -9.87 15.90
CA ASN A 270 -10.03 -11.09 16.45
C ASN A 270 -10.72 -11.44 17.77
N ARG A 271 -10.82 -12.73 18.09
CA ARG A 271 -11.43 -13.25 19.33
C ARG A 271 -10.59 -14.36 19.94
N CYS A 272 -10.82 -14.68 21.20
CA CYS A 272 -10.22 -15.86 21.83
C CYS A 272 -11.17 -17.05 21.74
N ASN A 273 -10.63 -18.21 21.37
CA ASN A 273 -11.26 -19.51 21.56
C ASN A 273 -10.37 -20.34 22.49
N GLY A 274 -10.63 -20.25 23.79
CA GLY A 274 -9.71 -20.75 24.81
C GLY A 274 -8.38 -20.01 24.78
N GLU A 275 -7.27 -20.74 24.67
CA GLU A 275 -5.92 -20.19 24.58
C GLU A 275 -5.54 -19.73 23.16
N GLN A 276 -6.34 -20.07 22.15
CA GLN A 276 -6.07 -19.75 20.76
C GLN A 276 -6.65 -18.40 20.37
N LEU A 277 -5.91 -17.67 19.54
CA LEU A 277 -6.39 -16.50 18.84
C LEU A 277 -7.14 -16.96 17.59
N GLU A 278 -8.39 -16.55 17.44
CA GLU A 278 -9.14 -16.72 16.20
C GLU A 278 -9.23 -15.39 15.45
N ALA A 279 -8.95 -15.44 14.15
CA ALA A 279 -9.10 -14.30 13.26
C ALA A 279 -9.82 -14.71 11.97
N CYS A 280 -10.58 -13.78 11.41
CA CYS A 280 -11.17 -13.96 10.10
C CYS A 280 -10.09 -13.74 9.04
N ILE A 281 -9.77 -14.77 8.25
CA ILE A 281 -8.84 -14.68 7.12
C ILE A 281 -9.51 -15.29 5.90
N ASP A 282 -9.60 -14.51 4.82
CA ASP A 282 -10.26 -14.91 3.56
C ASP A 282 -11.65 -15.53 3.78
N GLY A 283 -12.41 -14.97 4.73
CA GLY A 283 -13.78 -15.37 5.01
C GLY A 283 -13.95 -16.60 5.92
N ALA A 284 -12.87 -17.13 6.48
CA ALA A 284 -12.92 -18.23 7.43
C ALA A 284 -12.26 -17.86 8.77
N TRP A 285 -12.86 -18.33 9.87
CA TRP A 285 -12.20 -18.27 11.18
C TRP A 285 -11.03 -19.26 11.20
N LYS A 286 -9.81 -18.73 11.27
CA LYS A 286 -8.59 -19.52 11.46
C LYS A 286 -8.14 -19.36 12.90
N ALA A 287 -7.75 -20.46 13.54
CA ALA A 287 -7.26 -20.50 14.91
C ALA A 287 -5.72 -20.58 14.94
N TYR A 288 -5.10 -19.80 15.82
CA TYR A 288 -3.66 -19.69 15.99
C TYR A 288 -3.29 -19.95 17.45
N ASP A 289 -2.35 -20.87 17.65
CA ASP A 289 -1.83 -21.18 18.98
C ASP A 289 -0.78 -20.13 19.39
N CYS A 290 -1.16 -19.23 20.30
CA CYS A 290 -0.28 -18.18 20.79
C CYS A 290 1.00 -18.75 21.43
N LYS A 291 0.91 -19.90 22.12
CA LYS A 291 2.06 -20.52 22.77
C LYS A 291 3.01 -21.15 21.76
N ALA A 292 2.48 -21.75 20.70
CA ALA A 292 3.30 -22.24 19.59
C ALA A 292 4.05 -21.10 18.88
N LEU A 293 3.49 -19.89 18.90
CA LEU A 293 4.16 -18.68 18.44
C LEU A 293 5.14 -18.10 19.48
N GLY A 294 5.32 -18.69 20.66
CA GLY A 294 6.21 -18.15 21.70
C GLY A 294 5.68 -16.88 22.35
N LEU A 295 4.36 -16.71 22.37
CA LEU A 295 3.65 -15.60 23.01
C LEU A 295 2.87 -16.11 24.23
N GLY A 296 2.34 -15.20 25.03
CA GLY A 296 1.44 -15.54 26.14
C GLY A 296 0.03 -15.90 25.68
N ALA A 297 -0.90 -16.07 26.62
CA ALA A 297 -2.26 -16.51 26.32
C ALA A 297 -3.04 -15.51 25.44
N CYS A 298 -4.07 -15.98 24.73
CA CYS A 298 -5.03 -15.09 24.11
C CYS A 298 -5.78 -14.27 25.17
N THR A 299 -5.81 -12.95 25.00
CA THR A 299 -6.46 -12.00 25.91
C THR A 299 -7.38 -11.05 25.16
N LYS A 300 -8.52 -10.72 25.76
CA LYS A 300 -9.45 -9.71 25.25
C LYS A 300 -8.98 -8.32 25.68
N GLN A 301 -8.83 -7.42 24.72
CA GLN A 301 -8.45 -6.03 24.92
C GLN A 301 -9.66 -5.20 25.37
N ALA A 302 -9.40 -4.08 26.04
CA ALA A 302 -10.45 -3.18 26.51
C ALA A 302 -11.36 -2.65 25.37
N ALA A 303 -10.79 -2.50 24.17
CA ALA A 303 -11.50 -2.09 22.96
C ALA A 303 -12.35 -3.20 22.30
N GLY A 304 -12.43 -4.40 22.90
CA GLY A 304 -13.37 -5.45 22.51
C GLY A 304 -12.84 -6.51 21.53
N TRP A 305 -11.64 -6.34 20.97
CA TRP A 305 -10.93 -7.32 20.15
C TRP A 305 -9.95 -8.16 21.00
N ALA A 306 -9.35 -9.21 20.43
CA ALA A 306 -8.42 -10.08 21.12
C ALA A 306 -7.02 -10.13 20.48
N THR A 307 -6.00 -10.44 21.28
CA THR A 307 -4.63 -10.72 20.83
C THR A 307 -3.94 -11.69 21.77
N CYS A 308 -2.90 -12.37 21.29
CA CYS A 308 -1.92 -13.00 22.17
C CYS A 308 -1.24 -11.92 23.03
N SER A 309 -0.96 -12.23 24.30
CA SER A 309 -0.20 -11.33 25.17
C SER A 309 1.31 -11.43 24.92
N GLU A 310 2.06 -10.41 25.33
CA GLU A 310 3.52 -10.51 25.49
C GLU A 310 3.84 -11.72 26.42
N PRO A 311 4.88 -12.52 26.12
CA PRO A 311 5.26 -13.69 26.91
C PRO A 311 5.74 -13.36 28.34
#